data_AF-A0A3D8PLR2-F1
#
_entry.id   AF-A0A3D8PLR2-F1
#
_cell.length_a   1.000
_cell.length_b   1.000
_cell.length_c   1.000
_cell.angle_alpha   90.00
_cell.angle_beta   90.00
_cell.angle_gamma   90.00
#
_symmetry.space_group_name_H-M   'P 1'
#
loop_
_entity.id
_entity.type
_entity.pdbx_description
1 polymer ?
#
loop_
_entity_poly.entity_id
_entity_poly.type
_entity_poly.pdbx_seq_one_letter_code
_entity_poly.pdbx_strand_id
1 'polypeptide(L)'
;MSRSEFDLLTEKEKLFIRKEHENKFISDTTWLRNAVHNAELNANRKKSKKFIDLFPKKQKADKEYNKNSIKNILAMEEEKGKGWVALIYKANGMPTPKKGG
;
A
#
# COMPACT_ATOMS: atom_id res chain seq x y z
N MET A 1 12.97 20.52 -2.68
CA MET A 1 12.00 21.46 -3.24
C MET A 1 12.31 22.83 -2.67
N SER A 2 12.73 23.76 -3.52
CA SER A 2 12.92 25.16 -3.11
C SER A 2 11.55 25.84 -2.93
N ARG A 3 11.50 26.94 -2.17
CA ARG A 3 10.25 27.69 -1.99
C ARG A 3 9.65 28.13 -3.33
N SER A 4 10.48 28.59 -4.24
CA SER A 4 10.11 28.99 -5.60
C SER A 4 9.51 27.84 -6.42
N GLU A 5 10.04 26.62 -6.30
CA GLU A 5 9.46 25.43 -6.97
C GLU A 5 8.08 25.07 -6.40
N PHE A 6 7.87 25.26 -5.11
CA PHE A 6 6.60 24.97 -4.46
C PHE A 6 5.51 25.97 -4.86
N ASP A 7 5.87 27.24 -5.03
CA ASP A 7 4.90 28.28 -5.38
C ASP A 7 4.39 28.14 -6.83
N LEU A 8 5.15 27.47 -7.71
CA LEU A 8 4.75 27.12 -9.08
C LEU A 8 3.69 26.01 -9.16
N LEU A 9 3.43 25.29 -8.07
CA LEU A 9 2.43 24.21 -8.05
C LEU A 9 1.00 24.75 -8.10
N THR A 10 0.10 23.97 -8.68
CA THR A 10 -1.33 24.20 -8.57
C THR A 10 -1.84 23.93 -7.15
N GLU A 11 -2.97 24.54 -6.78
CA GLU A 11 -3.56 24.32 -5.44
C GLU A 11 -3.91 22.86 -5.17
N LYS A 12 -4.29 22.09 -6.21
CA LYS A 12 -4.56 20.65 -6.07
C LYS A 12 -3.29 19.87 -5.71
N GLU A 13 -2.16 20.18 -6.34
CA GLU A 13 -0.88 19.53 -6.05
C GLU A 13 -0.37 19.90 -4.65
N LYS A 14 -0.53 21.16 -4.24
CA LYS A 14 -0.21 21.59 -2.88
C LYS A 14 -1.05 20.85 -1.84
N LEU A 15 -2.35 20.69 -2.08
CA LEU A 15 -3.25 19.92 -1.21
C LEU A 15 -2.83 18.44 -1.13
N PHE A 16 -2.47 17.84 -2.25
CA PHE A 16 -1.96 16.46 -2.29
C PHE A 16 -0.69 16.31 -1.43
N ILE A 17 0.29 17.20 -1.61
CA ILE A 17 1.53 17.18 -0.82
C ILE A 17 1.26 17.35 0.68
N ARG A 18 0.38 18.29 1.05
CA ARG A 18 -0.01 18.49 2.46
C ARG A 18 -0.66 17.23 3.03
N LYS A 19 -1.57 16.62 2.28
CA LYS A 19 -2.24 15.39 2.69
C LYS A 19 -1.24 14.25 2.90
N GLU A 20 -0.30 14.08 1.98
CA GLU A 20 0.76 13.08 2.12
C GLU A 20 1.69 13.36 3.29
N HIS A 21 2.00 14.64 3.57
CA HIS A 21 2.76 15.02 4.75
C HIS A 21 2.02 14.67 6.06
N GLU A 22 0.72 14.96 6.15
CA GLU A 22 -0.11 14.56 7.29
C GLU A 22 -0.16 13.04 7.44
N ASN A 23 -0.38 12.31 6.35
CA ASN A 23 -0.40 10.85 6.34
C ASN A 23 0.94 10.29 6.85
N LYS A 24 2.07 10.84 6.38
CA LYS A 24 3.40 10.48 6.84
C LYS A 24 3.58 10.71 8.33
N PHE A 25 3.19 11.88 8.83
CA PHE A 25 3.29 12.19 10.26
C PHE A 25 2.48 11.21 11.11
N ILE A 26 1.24 10.91 10.69
CA ILE A 26 0.39 9.93 11.36
C ILE A 26 1.01 8.53 11.30
N SER A 27 1.58 8.13 10.16
CA SER A 27 2.23 6.83 10.03
C SER A 27 3.46 6.71 10.93
N ASP A 28 4.33 7.72 10.94
CA ASP A 28 5.58 7.72 11.70
C ASP A 28 5.31 7.67 13.22
N THR A 29 4.34 8.48 13.68
CA THR A 29 3.92 8.47 15.09
C THR A 29 3.26 7.15 15.48
N THR A 30 2.46 6.56 14.60
CA THR A 30 1.84 5.23 14.82
C THR A 30 2.90 4.13 14.88
N TRP A 31 3.89 4.15 13.99
CA TRP A 31 5.01 3.21 14.00
C TRP A 31 5.81 3.27 15.30
N LEU A 32 6.13 4.48 15.77
CA LEU A 32 6.84 4.67 17.04
C LEU A 32 6.02 4.13 18.21
N ARG A 33 4.72 4.48 18.28
CA ARG A 33 3.82 4.00 19.33
C ARG A 33 3.73 2.47 19.35
N ASN A 34 3.63 1.84 18.19
CA ASN A 34 3.59 0.38 18.08
C ASN A 34 4.91 -0.27 18.50
N ALA A 35 6.05 0.35 18.16
CA ALA A 35 7.37 -0.15 18.56
C ALA A 35 7.56 -0.11 20.08
N VAL A 36 7.21 1.00 20.72
CA VAL A 36 7.28 1.13 22.19
C VAL A 36 6.36 0.12 22.87
N HIS A 37 5.12 -0.02 22.39
CA HIS A 37 4.19 -0.98 22.96
C HIS A 37 4.66 -2.43 22.80
N ASN A 38 5.22 -2.80 21.63
CA ASN A 38 5.81 -4.12 21.42
C ASN A 38 6.99 -4.38 22.38
N ALA A 39 7.84 -3.39 22.62
CA ALA A 39 8.96 -3.49 23.55
C ALA A 39 8.47 -3.68 25.00
N GLU A 40 7.47 -2.92 25.44
CA GLU A 40 6.85 -3.05 26.75
C GLU A 40 6.27 -4.46 26.96
N LEU A 41 5.54 -4.98 25.96
CA LEU A 41 4.96 -6.33 26.01
C LEU A 41 6.05 -7.41 26.07
N ASN A 42 7.13 -7.25 25.32
CA ASN A 42 8.25 -8.19 25.33
C ASN A 42 9.05 -8.13 26.65
N ALA A 43 9.17 -6.96 27.27
CA ALA A 43 9.81 -6.78 28.58
C ALA A 43 9.00 -7.47 29.69
N ASN A 44 7.67 -7.36 29.64
CA ASN A 44 6.74 -7.98 30.60
C ASN A 44 6.31 -9.41 30.20
N ARG A 45 6.97 -10.01 29.20
CA ARG A 45 6.62 -11.33 28.68
C ARG A 45 6.95 -12.44 29.69
N LYS A 46 6.05 -13.42 29.83
CA LYS A 46 6.31 -14.64 30.61
C LYS A 46 7.53 -15.40 30.07
N LYS A 47 8.40 -15.91 30.95
CA LYS A 47 9.68 -16.57 30.61
C LYS A 47 9.62 -17.64 29.51
N SER A 48 8.50 -18.34 29.34
CA SER A 48 8.32 -19.41 28.34
C SER A 48 7.56 -19.01 27.07
N LYS A 49 7.05 -17.78 26.97
CA LYS A 49 6.34 -17.32 25.76
C LYS A 49 7.33 -16.95 24.67
N LYS A 50 6.94 -17.04 23.39
CA LYS A 50 7.82 -16.61 22.29
C LYS A 50 7.93 -15.08 22.25
N PHE A 51 9.08 -14.59 21.80
CA PHE A 51 9.28 -13.16 21.51
C PHE A 51 8.29 -12.70 20.44
N ILE A 52 7.73 -11.51 20.61
CA ILE A 52 6.77 -10.91 19.68
C ILE A 52 7.56 -10.03 18.72
N ASP A 53 7.72 -10.46 17.47
CA ASP A 53 8.43 -9.68 16.45
C ASP A 53 7.71 -8.35 16.16
N LEU A 54 8.48 -7.26 16.06
CA LEU A 54 7.95 -5.95 15.65
C LEU A 54 7.43 -5.98 14.20
N PHE A 55 8.10 -6.74 13.35
CA PHE A 55 7.74 -6.92 11.94
C PHE A 55 7.31 -8.36 11.71
N PRO A 56 6.05 -8.72 12.01
CA PRO A 56 5.58 -10.08 11.80
C PRO A 56 5.70 -10.45 10.33
N LYS A 57 6.11 -11.69 10.05
CA LYS A 57 6.12 -12.21 8.69
C LYS A 57 4.73 -12.08 8.10
N LYS A 58 4.63 -11.50 6.89
CA LYS A 58 3.35 -11.39 6.17
C LYS A 58 2.70 -12.78 6.09
N GLN A 59 1.39 -12.83 6.35
CA GLN A 59 0.63 -14.06 6.20
C GLN A 59 0.82 -14.61 4.79
N LYS A 60 0.98 -15.93 4.66
CA LYS A 60 1.01 -16.58 3.34
C LYS A 60 -0.29 -16.24 2.63
N ALA A 61 -0.20 -15.84 1.36
CA ALA A 61 -1.37 -15.49 0.58
C ALA A 61 -2.37 -16.66 0.59
N ASP A 62 -3.65 -16.34 0.77
CA ASP A 62 -4.72 -17.34 0.74
C ASP A 62 -4.83 -17.87 -0.69
N LYS A 63 -4.41 -19.13 -0.87
CA LYS A 63 -4.36 -19.78 -2.18
C LYS A 63 -5.75 -19.92 -2.78
N GLU A 64 -6.76 -20.15 -1.95
CA GLU A 64 -8.13 -20.39 -2.39
C GLU A 64 -8.80 -19.08 -2.81
N TYR A 65 -8.67 -18.05 -1.98
CA TYR A 65 -9.10 -16.70 -2.34
C TYR A 65 -8.44 -16.23 -3.64
N ASN A 66 -7.14 -16.43 -3.80
CA ASN A 66 -6.41 -16.03 -5.00
C ASN A 66 -6.88 -16.80 -6.23
N LYS A 67 -7.08 -18.11 -6.12
CA LYS A 67 -7.57 -18.94 -7.23
C LYS A 67 -8.96 -18.51 -7.68
N ASN A 68 -9.86 -18.24 -6.73
CA ASN A 68 -11.21 -17.78 -7.03
C ASN A 68 -11.21 -16.37 -7.62
N SER A 69 -10.37 -15.48 -7.11
CA SER A 69 -10.21 -14.12 -7.64
C SER A 69 -9.71 -14.15 -9.08
N ILE A 70 -8.68 -14.95 -9.39
CA ILE A 70 -8.16 -15.12 -10.75
C ILE A 70 -9.25 -15.68 -11.67
N LYS A 71 -10.00 -16.70 -11.24
CA LYS A 71 -11.09 -17.27 -12.03
C LYS A 71 -12.16 -16.23 -12.36
N ASN A 72 -12.56 -15.43 -11.37
CA ASN A 72 -13.56 -14.37 -11.56
C ASN A 72 -13.05 -13.27 -12.49
N ILE A 73 -11.78 -12.86 -12.36
CA ILE A 73 -11.16 -11.88 -13.27
C ILE A 73 -11.16 -12.41 -14.70
N LEU A 74 -10.73 -13.66 -14.92
CA LEU A 74 -10.72 -14.26 -16.26
C LEU A 74 -12.11 -14.37 -16.86
N ALA A 75 -13.12 -14.78 -16.08
CA ALA A 75 -14.51 -14.81 -16.53
C ALA A 75 -15.04 -13.41 -16.90
N MET A 76 -14.74 -12.40 -16.09
CA MET A 76 -15.09 -11.01 -16.41
C MET A 76 -14.35 -10.50 -17.65
N GLU A 77 -13.09 -10.87 -17.85
CA GLU A 77 -12.33 -10.51 -19.05
C GLU A 77 -12.90 -11.17 -20.31
N GLU A 78 -13.41 -12.40 -20.21
CA GLU A 78 -14.06 -13.11 -21.32
C GLU A 78 -15.40 -12.44 -21.70
N GLU A 79 -16.20 -12.05 -20.70
CA GLU A 79 -17.51 -11.43 -20.91
C GLU A 79 -17.40 -9.96 -21.36
N LYS A 80 -16.50 -9.18 -20.75
CA LYS A 80 -16.46 -7.70 -20.87
C LYS A 80 -15.22 -7.17 -21.58
N GLY A 81 -14.26 -8.03 -21.92
CA GLY A 81 -12.99 -7.66 -22.53
C GLY A 81 -12.01 -6.95 -21.58
N LYS A 82 -10.81 -6.64 -22.09
CA LYS A 82 -9.71 -6.04 -21.32
C LYS A 82 -9.67 -4.51 -21.36
N GLY A 83 -10.77 -3.85 -21.76
CA GLY A 83 -10.82 -2.39 -21.94
C GLY A 83 -10.55 -1.61 -20.65
N TRP A 84 -10.99 -2.14 -19.51
CA TRP A 84 -10.78 -1.53 -18.20
C TRP A 84 -9.31 -1.47 -17.78
N VAL A 85 -8.49 -2.45 -18.20
CA VAL A 85 -7.04 -2.46 -17.91
C VAL A 85 -6.39 -1.23 -18.55
N ALA A 86 -6.69 -0.96 -19.82
CA ALA A 86 -6.17 0.22 -20.52
C ALA A 86 -6.59 1.54 -19.85
N LEU A 87 -7.81 1.61 -19.32
CA LEU A 87 -8.30 2.78 -18.57
C LEU A 87 -7.50 3.01 -17.29
N ILE A 88 -7.16 1.95 -16.55
CA ILE A 88 -6.34 2.07 -15.32
C ILE A 88 -4.93 2.55 -15.64
N TYR A 89 -4.28 1.99 -16.66
CA TYR A 89 -2.93 2.42 -17.05
C TYR A 89 -2.93 3.89 -17.50
N LYS A 90 -3.92 4.29 -18.30
CA LYS A 90 -4.09 5.69 -18.73
C LYS A 90 -4.33 6.62 -17.54
N ALA A 91 -5.18 6.25 -16.58
CA ALA A 91 -5.47 7.04 -15.39
C ALA A 91 -4.23 7.22 -14.50
N ASN A 92 -3.37 6.21 -14.43
CA ASN A 92 -2.12 6.25 -13.67
C ASN A 92 -0.93 6.84 -14.45
N GLY A 93 -1.16 7.39 -15.65
CA GLY A 93 -0.09 7.95 -16.48
C GLY A 93 0.96 6.93 -16.94
N MET A 94 0.64 5.63 -16.89
CA MET A 94 1.55 4.56 -17.27
C MET A 94 1.26 4.08 -18.70
N PRO A 95 2.29 3.75 -19.51
CA PRO A 95 2.07 3.13 -20.81
C PRO A 95 1.42 1.76 -20.63
N THR A 96 0.47 1.42 -21.51
CA THR A 96 -0.14 0.10 -21.49
C THR A 96 0.92 -0.97 -21.81
N PRO A 97 0.93 -2.12 -21.10
CA PRO A 97 1.89 -3.18 -21.38
C PRO A 97 1.71 -3.68 -22.82
N LYS A 98 2.77 -3.60 -23.64
CA LYS A 98 2.78 -4.27 -24.95
C LYS A 98 2.83 -5.77 -24.70
N LYS A 99 1.95 -6.52 -25.37
CA LYS A 99 1.82 -7.98 -25.26
C LYS A 99 3.19 -8.64 -25.52
N GLY A 100 3.82 -9.23 -24.48
CA GLY A 100 5.01 -10.08 -24.61
C GLY A 100 6.29 -9.56 -23.95
N GLY A 101 6.34 -9.60 -22.62
CA GLY A 101 7.56 -9.50 -21.81
C GLY A 101 7.45 -10.46 -20.63
#